data_AF-A0A7W3LV24-F1
#
_entry.id   AF-A0A7W3LV24-F1
#
_cell.length_a   1.000
_cell.length_b   1.000
_cell.length_c   1.000
_cell.angle_alpha   90.00
_cell.angle_beta   90.00
_cell.angle_gamma   90.00
#
_symmetry.space_group_name_H-M   'P 1'
#
loop_
_entity.id
_entity.type
_entity.pdbx_description
1 polymer ?
#
loop_
_entity_poly.entity_id
_entity_poly.type
_entity_poly.pdbx_seq_one_letter_code
_entity_poly.pdbx_strand_id
1 'polypeptide(L)'
;MELINLSDGDNGFRVRVLGRRSPGVPSLHDVLDAEVLVTSGFVSGRLAMSLWPADLESWSRALDLLAAGRDACWRDDDHSPEIRIRPHDEEHGTPVVHVEDPGASCVRVVLPLDLPEGWIDAQRRLLAQVREKWPSEVLRSSPGVYEWRR
;
A
#
# COMPACT_ATOMS: atom_id res chain seq x y z
N MET A 1 -4.39 6.22 9.45
CA MET A 1 -4.73 7.01 8.25
C MET A 1 -4.61 6.10 7.06
N GLU A 2 -5.56 6.11 6.14
CA GLU A 2 -5.53 5.19 5.02
C GLU A 2 -4.52 5.66 3.96
N LEU A 3 -3.63 4.76 3.54
CA LEU A 3 -2.83 4.89 2.33
C LEU A 3 -3.56 4.28 1.13
N ILE A 4 -4.20 3.13 1.36
CA ILE A 4 -5.03 2.44 0.37
C ILE A 4 -6.39 2.15 1.01
N ASN A 5 -7.47 2.44 0.30
CA ASN A 5 -8.81 2.04 0.69
C ASN A 5 -9.61 1.66 -0.55
N LEU A 6 -9.76 0.35 -0.77
CA LEU A 6 -10.53 -0.26 -1.84
C LEU A 6 -11.64 -1.09 -1.19
N SER A 7 -12.90 -0.73 -1.38
CA SER A 7 -14.03 -1.46 -0.81
C SER A 7 -15.29 -1.23 -1.63
N ASP A 8 -16.13 -2.27 -1.72
CA ASP A 8 -17.44 -2.25 -2.36
C ASP A 8 -18.60 -2.26 -1.34
N GLY A 9 -18.27 -2.17 -0.04
CA GLY A 9 -19.22 -2.20 1.08
C GLY A 9 -19.35 -3.55 1.77
N ASP A 10 -19.02 -4.66 1.09
CA ASP A 10 -18.97 -6.00 1.69
C ASP A 10 -17.51 -6.47 1.84
N ASN A 11 -16.78 -6.43 0.72
CA ASN A 11 -15.37 -6.74 0.65
C ASN A 11 -14.52 -5.47 0.74
N GLY A 12 -13.32 -5.60 1.28
CA GLY A 12 -12.41 -4.48 1.41
C GLY A 12 -10.95 -4.88 1.58
N PHE A 13 -10.10 -4.12 0.92
CA PHE A 13 -8.65 -4.11 1.09
C PHE A 13 -8.22 -2.71 1.53
N ARG A 14 -7.53 -2.64 2.67
CA ARG A 14 -7.06 -1.39 3.25
C ARG A 14 -5.61 -1.49 3.68
N VAL A 15 -4.89 -0.38 3.56
CA VAL A 15 -3.56 -0.20 4.14
C VAL A 15 -3.59 1.04 4.98
N ARG A 16 -3.35 0.88 6.28
CA ARG A 16 -3.45 1.95 7.26
C ARG A 16 -2.08 2.28 7.85
N VAL A 17 -1.66 3.53 7.71
CA VAL A 17 -0.49 4.10 8.39
C VAL A 17 -0.84 4.38 9.85
N LEU A 18 -0.01 3.86 10.75
CA LEU A 18 -0.14 3.96 12.20
C LEU A 18 0.75 5.08 12.78
N GLY A 19 1.90 5.34 12.18
CA GLY A 19 2.82 6.41 12.56
C GLY A 19 4.25 6.14 12.10
N ARG A 20 5.19 7.00 12.50
CA ARG A 20 6.62 6.75 12.29
C ARG A 20 7.09 5.64 13.24
N ARG A 21 7.91 4.72 12.74
CA ARG A 21 8.42 3.56 13.48
C ARG A 21 9.33 3.97 14.63
N SER A 22 10.33 4.82 14.35
CA SER A 22 11.26 5.33 15.37
C SER A 22 11.53 6.82 15.14
N PRO A 23 10.62 7.71 15.58
CA PRO A 23 10.82 9.15 15.52
C PRO A 23 12.15 9.56 16.17
N GLY A 24 12.89 10.51 15.58
CA GLY A 24 14.20 10.95 16.07
C GLY A 24 15.39 10.06 15.73
N VAL A 25 15.21 8.81 15.28
CA VAL A 25 16.29 7.93 14.82
C VAL A 25 16.44 8.08 13.30
N PRO A 26 17.47 8.76 12.76
CA PRO A 26 17.48 9.16 11.34
C PRO A 26 17.26 8.00 10.36
N SER A 27 17.89 6.85 10.57
CA SER A 27 17.76 5.68 9.68
C SER A 27 16.36 5.06 9.64
N LEU A 28 15.52 5.32 10.65
CA LEU A 28 14.18 4.73 10.81
C LEU A 28 13.08 5.79 10.93
N HIS A 29 13.45 7.07 10.95
CA HIS A 29 12.53 8.17 11.18
C HIS A 29 11.46 8.24 10.10
N ASP A 30 11.85 8.05 8.84
CA ASP A 30 10.98 8.06 7.67
C ASP A 30 10.34 6.69 7.37
N VAL A 31 10.63 5.67 8.16
CA VAL A 31 9.92 4.39 8.08
C VAL A 31 8.61 4.50 8.85
N LEU A 32 7.52 4.11 8.21
CA LEU A 32 6.18 4.14 8.80
C LEU A 32 5.77 2.74 9.23
N ASP A 33 5.23 2.61 10.45
CA ASP A 33 4.49 1.42 10.82
C ASP A 33 3.08 1.49 10.21
N ALA A 34 2.66 0.39 9.60
CA ALA A 34 1.39 0.27 8.92
C ALA A 34 0.79 -1.13 9.14
N GLU A 35 -0.44 -1.30 8.70
CA GLU A 35 -1.10 -2.60 8.65
C GLU A 35 -1.93 -2.75 7.38
N VAL A 36 -1.96 -3.97 6.86
CA VAL A 36 -2.90 -4.41 5.85
C VAL A 36 -4.13 -4.97 6.56
N LEU A 37 -5.31 -4.60 6.09
CA LEU A 37 -6.57 -5.17 6.50
C LEU A 37 -7.30 -5.70 5.28
N VAL A 38 -7.74 -6.95 5.37
CA VAL A 38 -8.67 -7.57 4.43
C VAL A 38 -9.95 -7.89 5.19
N THR A 39 -11.09 -7.50 4.64
CA THR A 39 -12.40 -7.73 5.23
C THR A 39 -13.37 -8.27 4.19
N SER A 40 -14.15 -9.28 4.56
CA SER A 40 -15.36 -9.74 3.86
C SER A 40 -16.39 -10.24 4.89
N GLY A 41 -17.62 -10.52 4.44
CA GLY A 41 -18.62 -11.21 5.27
C GLY A 41 -18.22 -12.62 5.72
N PHE A 42 -17.19 -13.23 5.11
CA PHE A 42 -16.73 -14.58 5.44
C PHE A 42 -15.45 -14.60 6.28
N VAL A 43 -14.47 -13.77 5.96
CA VAL A 43 -13.14 -13.76 6.60
C VAL A 43 -12.64 -12.34 6.81
N SER A 44 -11.91 -12.13 7.90
CA SER A 44 -11.12 -10.93 8.10
C SER A 44 -9.67 -11.29 8.43
N GLY A 45 -8.74 -10.51 7.90
CA GLY A 45 -7.30 -10.70 8.07
C GLY A 45 -6.62 -9.37 8.36
N ARG A 46 -5.59 -9.41 9.19
CA ARG A 46 -4.78 -8.23 9.54
C ARG A 46 -3.31 -8.62 9.63
N LEU A 47 -2.46 -7.83 8.99
CA LEU A 47 -1.01 -8.05 8.98
C LEU A 47 -0.28 -6.74 9.22
N ALA A 48 0.61 -6.71 10.22
CA ALA A 48 1.47 -5.57 10.46
C ALA A 48 2.60 -5.53 9.43
N MET A 49 2.95 -4.33 8.95
CA MET A 49 4.01 -4.11 7.98
C MET A 49 4.74 -2.79 8.26
N SER A 50 5.85 -2.57 7.57
CA SER A 50 6.53 -1.28 7.58
C SER A 50 6.67 -0.76 6.15
N LEU A 51 6.46 0.55 6.01
CA LEU A 51 6.54 1.27 4.75
C LEU A 51 7.76 2.17 4.75
N TRP A 52 8.64 1.94 3.80
CA TRP A 52 9.73 2.83 3.46
C TRP A 52 9.24 3.95 2.55
N PRO A 53 9.96 5.08 2.47
CA PRO A 53 9.64 6.11 1.48
C PRO A 53 9.57 5.56 0.04
N ALA A 54 10.41 4.57 -0.29
CA ALA A 54 10.40 3.89 -1.57
C ALA A 54 9.09 3.12 -1.84
N ASP A 55 8.44 2.57 -0.81
CA ASP A 55 7.14 1.90 -0.95
C ASP A 55 6.06 2.91 -1.38
N LEU A 56 6.08 4.14 -0.86
CA LEU A 56 5.15 5.19 -1.26
C LEU A 56 5.36 5.64 -2.72
N GLU A 57 6.63 5.75 -3.15
CA GLU A 57 6.96 6.02 -4.56
C GLU A 57 6.57 4.87 -5.48
N SER A 58 6.73 3.63 -5.01
CA SER A 58 6.29 2.43 -5.73
C SER A 58 4.76 2.42 -5.88
N TRP A 59 4.02 2.78 -4.83
CA TRP A 59 2.56 2.90 -4.90
C TRP A 59 2.11 3.97 -5.90
N SER A 60 2.79 5.12 -5.92
CA SER A 60 2.53 6.17 -6.92
C SER A 60 2.66 5.64 -8.35
N ARG A 61 3.71 4.87 -8.62
CA ARG A 61 3.96 4.25 -9.93
C ARG A 61 2.92 3.18 -10.25
N ALA A 62 2.52 2.36 -9.27
CA ALA A 62 1.45 1.39 -9.44
C ALA A 62 0.12 2.07 -9.85
N LEU A 63 -0.22 3.22 -9.25
CA LEU A 63 -1.40 4.00 -9.63
C LEU A 63 -1.32 4.56 -11.06
N ASP A 64 -0.12 4.87 -11.56
CA ASP A 64 0.08 5.26 -12.96
C ASP A 64 -0.14 4.08 -13.93
N LEU A 65 0.29 2.88 -13.55
CA LEU A 65 0.00 1.66 -14.33
C LEU A 65 -1.50 1.36 -14.38
N LEU A 66 -2.17 1.42 -13.23
CA LEU A 66 -3.61 1.18 -13.11
C LEU A 66 -4.41 2.20 -13.91
N ALA A 67 -4.01 3.48 -13.89
CA ALA A 67 -4.65 4.53 -14.68
C ALA A 67 -4.52 4.29 -16.20
N ALA A 68 -3.45 3.62 -16.63
CA ALA A 68 -3.25 3.20 -18.01
C ALA A 68 -3.96 1.87 -18.34
N GLY A 69 -4.80 1.34 -17.45
CA GLY A 69 -5.51 0.07 -17.62
C GLY A 69 -4.60 -1.16 -17.54
N ARG A 70 -3.40 -1.02 -16.96
CA ARG A 70 -2.45 -2.12 -16.81
C ARG A 70 -2.45 -2.67 -15.39
N ASP A 71 -2.14 -3.94 -15.27
CA ASP A 71 -1.88 -4.59 -14.00
C ASP A 71 -0.73 -3.89 -13.27
N ALA A 72 -0.86 -3.81 -11.95
CA ALA A 72 0.18 -3.25 -11.09
C ALA A 72 0.51 -4.21 -9.96
N CYS A 73 1.80 -4.32 -9.65
CA CYS A 73 2.27 -4.92 -8.41
C CYS A 73 2.85 -3.82 -7.52
N TRP A 74 2.48 -3.85 -6.24
CA TRP A 74 3.04 -3.01 -5.21
C TRP A 74 3.76 -3.89 -4.19
N ARG A 75 4.99 -3.48 -3.83
CA ARG A 75 5.94 -4.22 -2.99
C ARG A 75 6.40 -5.54 -3.64
N ASP A 76 6.91 -5.46 -4.86
CA ASP A 76 7.46 -6.62 -5.61
C ASP A 76 8.91 -6.98 -5.22
N ASP A 77 9.47 -6.33 -4.21
CA ASP A 77 10.89 -6.37 -3.83
C ASP A 77 11.17 -7.30 -2.63
N ASP A 78 10.59 -8.50 -2.65
CA ASP A 78 10.66 -9.52 -1.57
C ASP A 78 10.05 -9.06 -0.21
N HIS A 79 9.33 -7.94 -0.20
CA HIS A 79 8.63 -7.47 0.98
C HIS A 79 7.21 -8.05 1.07
N SER A 80 6.94 -8.76 2.18
CA SER A 80 5.62 -9.32 2.47
C SER A 80 4.73 -8.32 3.22
N PRO A 81 3.42 -8.22 2.89
CA PRO A 81 2.73 -8.88 1.78
C PRO A 81 2.96 -8.18 0.43
N GLU A 82 2.94 -8.96 -0.64
CA GLU A 82 2.87 -8.49 -2.02
C GLU A 82 1.42 -8.21 -2.40
N ILE A 83 1.16 -7.09 -3.10
CA ILE A 83 -0.19 -6.69 -3.50
C ILE A 83 -0.25 -6.46 -5.00
N ARG A 84 -1.02 -7.30 -5.70
CA ARG A 84 -1.28 -7.13 -7.14
C ARG A 84 -2.70 -6.65 -7.35
N ILE A 85 -2.85 -5.68 -8.23
CA ILE A 85 -4.16 -5.13 -8.59
C ILE A 85 -4.30 -5.22 -10.10
N ARG A 86 -5.37 -5.88 -10.53
CA ARG A 86 -5.79 -5.92 -11.93
C ARG A 86 -6.98 -4.96 -12.08
N PRO A 87 -6.88 -3.92 -12.91
CA PRO A 87 -7.95 -2.92 -13.03
C PRO A 87 -9.20 -3.48 -13.72
N HIS A 88 -9.05 -4.59 -14.47
CA HIS A 88 -10.16 -5.34 -15.04
C HIS A 88 -9.81 -6.83 -15.07
N ASP A 89 -10.75 -7.66 -14.63
CA ASP A 89 -10.65 -9.11 -14.68
C ASP A 89 -11.79 -9.68 -15.52
N GLU A 90 -11.47 -10.56 -16.47
CA GLU A 90 -12.46 -11.11 -17.43
C GLU A 90 -13.51 -12.01 -16.74
N GLU A 91 -13.16 -12.68 -15.65
CA GLU A 91 -14.07 -13.60 -14.94
C GLU A 91 -15.10 -12.81 -14.11
N HIS A 92 -14.68 -11.73 -13.45
CA HIS A 92 -15.52 -10.97 -12.53
C HIS A 92 -16.05 -9.65 -13.10
N GLY A 93 -15.51 -9.19 -14.24
CA GLY A 93 -15.86 -7.90 -14.86
C GLY A 93 -15.47 -6.66 -14.03
N THR A 94 -14.74 -6.85 -12.93
CA THR A 94 -14.42 -5.83 -11.91
C THR A 94 -12.92 -5.80 -11.62
N PRO A 95 -12.40 -4.73 -11.00
CA PRO A 95 -11.06 -4.75 -10.43
C PRO A 95 -10.87 -5.90 -9.44
N VAL A 96 -9.71 -6.55 -9.47
CA VAL A 96 -9.37 -7.63 -8.54
C VAL A 96 -8.08 -7.32 -7.80
N VAL A 97 -8.12 -7.43 -6.47
CA VAL A 97 -6.97 -7.29 -5.59
C VAL A 97 -6.50 -8.67 -5.14
N HIS A 98 -5.22 -8.97 -5.36
CA HIS A 98 -4.54 -10.16 -4.87
C HIS A 98 -3.58 -9.73 -3.76
N VAL A 99 -3.70 -10.38 -2.61
CA VAL A 99 -2.80 -10.19 -1.46
C VAL A 99 -2.11 -11.51 -1.17
N GLU A 100 -0.79 -11.51 -1.26
CA GLU A 100 0.04 -12.70 -1.02
C GLU A 100 1.03 -12.41 0.09
N ASP A 101 1.05 -13.26 1.12
CA ASP A 101 2.00 -13.18 2.23
C ASP A 101 2.87 -14.44 2.31
N PRO A 102 3.71 -14.71 1.29
CA PRO A 102 4.46 -15.97 1.19
C PRO A 102 5.53 -16.10 2.28
N GLY A 103 6.03 -14.98 2.82
CA GLY A 103 7.13 -14.97 3.78
C GLY A 103 6.73 -15.23 5.23
N ALA A 104 5.46 -15.04 5.60
CA ALA A 104 5.00 -15.17 6.98
C ALA A 104 3.83 -16.15 7.15
N SER A 105 2.68 -15.88 6.55
CA SER A 105 1.48 -16.72 6.73
C SER A 105 1.26 -17.78 5.64
N CYS A 106 1.95 -17.63 4.50
CA CYS A 106 1.68 -18.40 3.27
C CYS A 106 0.21 -18.28 2.79
N VAL A 107 -0.49 -17.21 3.19
CA VAL A 107 -1.88 -16.96 2.82
C VAL A 107 -1.94 -16.16 1.52
N ARG A 108 -2.88 -16.54 0.67
CA ARG A 108 -3.30 -15.80 -0.52
C ARG A 108 -4.76 -15.42 -0.39
N VAL A 109 -5.09 -14.17 -0.68
CA VAL A 109 -6.46 -13.68 -0.76
C VAL A 109 -6.70 -13.03 -2.11
N VAL A 110 -7.84 -13.33 -2.72
CA VAL A 110 -8.30 -12.73 -3.99
C VAL A 110 -9.63 -12.07 -3.74
N LEU A 111 -9.72 -10.77 -4.06
CA LEU A 111 -10.87 -9.92 -3.79
C LEU A 111 -11.28 -9.19 -5.08
N PRO A 112 -12.27 -9.70 -5.81
CA PRO A 112 -13.02 -8.89 -6.77
C PRO A 112 -13.77 -7.79 -6.01
N LEU A 113 -13.68 -6.56 -6.48
CA LEU A 113 -14.28 -5.38 -5.83
C LEU A 113 -15.03 -4.54 -6.85
N ASP A 114 -16.31 -4.29 -6.60
CA ASP A 114 -17.09 -3.30 -7.36
C ASP A 114 -16.73 -1.88 -6.93
N LEU A 115 -15.65 -1.35 -7.49
CA LEU A 115 -15.11 -0.04 -7.13
C LEU A 115 -15.79 1.08 -7.93
N PRO A 116 -16.10 2.21 -7.28
CA PRO A 116 -16.71 3.35 -7.97
C PRO A 116 -15.76 3.94 -9.02
N GLU A 117 -16.34 4.64 -10.00
CA GLU A 117 -15.57 5.44 -10.95
C GLU A 117 -14.63 6.43 -10.21
N GLY A 118 -13.41 6.60 -10.72
CA GLY A 118 -12.42 7.49 -10.11
C GLY A 118 -11.77 6.94 -8.83
N TRP A 119 -11.91 5.64 -8.51
CA TRP A 119 -11.24 5.03 -7.35
C TRP A 119 -9.73 5.24 -7.35
N ILE A 120 -9.08 5.29 -8.54
CA ILE A 120 -7.64 5.57 -8.69
C ILE A 120 -7.30 6.97 -8.19
N ASP A 121 -8.09 7.99 -8.57
CA ASP A 121 -7.91 9.36 -8.09
C ASP A 121 -8.14 9.47 -6.59
N ALA A 122 -9.07 8.68 -6.04
CA ALA A 122 -9.23 8.57 -4.59
C ALA A 122 -7.96 8.01 -3.92
N GLN A 123 -7.32 7.00 -4.50
CA GLN A 123 -6.03 6.49 -3.97
C GLN A 123 -4.90 7.52 -4.10
N ARG A 124 -4.84 8.28 -5.20
CA ARG A 124 -3.87 9.38 -5.36
C ARG A 124 -4.03 10.44 -4.28
N ARG A 125 -5.28 10.78 -3.91
CA ARG A 125 -5.56 11.69 -2.80
C ARG A 125 -5.09 11.12 -1.46
N LEU A 126 -5.37 9.84 -1.17
CA LEU A 126 -4.91 9.20 0.06
C LEU A 126 -3.37 9.21 0.17
N LEU A 127 -2.67 8.85 -0.92
CA LEU A 127 -1.21 8.93 -0.98
C LEU A 127 -0.70 10.35 -0.75
N ALA A 128 -1.31 11.36 -1.36
CA ALA A 128 -0.93 12.76 -1.16
C ALA A 128 -1.09 13.19 0.31
N GLN A 129 -2.22 12.84 0.94
CA GLN A 129 -2.44 13.17 2.34
C GLN A 129 -1.44 12.45 3.27
N VAL A 130 -1.08 11.19 2.98
CA VAL A 130 -0.05 10.46 3.76
C VAL A 130 1.30 11.17 3.64
N ARG A 131 1.70 11.58 2.43
CA ARG A 131 2.96 12.32 2.18
C ARG A 131 2.97 13.69 2.86
N GLU A 132 1.83 14.37 2.93
CA GLU A 132 1.68 15.64 3.64
C GLU A 132 1.83 15.46 5.16
N LYS A 133 1.18 14.43 5.73
CA LYS A 133 1.20 14.18 7.17
C LYS A 133 2.52 13.61 7.66
N TRP A 134 3.19 12.81 6.84
CA TRP A 134 4.48 12.19 7.13
C TRP A 134 5.47 12.50 6.01
N PRO A 135 5.94 13.76 5.92
CA PRO A 135 6.94 14.13 4.93
C PRO A 135 8.24 13.37 5.18
N SER A 136 9.00 13.09 4.13
CA SER A 136 10.37 12.60 4.33
C SER A 136 11.20 13.75 4.90
N GLU A 137 11.74 13.54 6.09
CA GLU A 137 12.55 14.49 6.85
C GLU A 137 14.02 14.09 6.88
N VAL A 138 14.35 12.90 6.37
CA VAL A 138 15.73 12.38 6.33
C VAL A 138 16.19 12.21 4.88
N LEU A 139 17.48 12.46 4.66
CA LEU A 139 18.20 12.14 3.44
C LEU A 139 19.21 11.04 3.73
N ARG A 140 19.27 10.05 2.85
CA ARG A 140 20.37 9.09 2.82
C ARG A 140 21.42 9.63 1.86
N SER A 141 22.46 10.29 2.38
CA SER A 141 23.53 10.90 1.59
C SER A 141 24.51 9.85 1.04
N SER A 142 24.68 8.73 1.74
CA SER A 142 25.44 7.56 1.29
C SER A 142 24.96 6.28 1.99
N PRO A 143 25.42 5.08 1.60
CA PRO A 143 24.99 3.85 2.25
C PRO A 143 25.25 3.85 3.77
N GLY A 144 24.18 3.81 4.57
CA GLY A 144 24.27 3.82 6.04
C GLY A 144 24.39 5.21 6.67
N VAL A 145 24.54 6.28 5.89
CA VAL A 145 24.63 7.65 6.39
C VAL A 145 23.32 8.39 6.16
N TYR A 146 22.75 8.88 7.25
CA TYR A 146 21.43 9.52 7.29
C TYR A 146 21.54 10.90 7.93
N GLU A 147 21.01 11.90 7.27
CA GLU A 147 21.06 13.30 7.70
C GLU A 147 19.67 13.91 7.65
N TRP A 148 19.38 14.84 8.55
CA TRP A 148 18.13 15.60 8.51
C TRP A 148 18.09 16.52 7.30
N ARG A 149 16.94 16.57 6.61
CA ARG A 149 16.64 17.61 5.63
C ARG A 149 16.60 18.95 6.37
N ARG A 150 17.48 19.86 5.97
CA ARG A 150 17.46 21.25 6.43
C ARG A 150 16.38 22.05 5.72
#